data_AF-A0A351SLZ8-F1
#
_entry.id   AF-A0A351SLZ8-F1
#
_cell.length_a   1.000
_cell.length_b   1.000
_cell.length_c   1.000
_cell.angle_alpha   90.00
_cell.angle_beta   90.00
_cell.angle_gamma   90.00
#
_symmetry.space_group_name_H-M   'P 1'
#
loop_
_entity.id
_entity.type
_entity.pdbx_description
1 polymer ?
#
loop_
_entity_poly.entity_id
_entity_poly.type
_entity_poly.pdbx_seq_one_letter_code
_entity_poly.pdbx_strand_id
1 'polypeptide(L)'
;MIMDNTEDKKENQQVDFKILRIKLAQKIKVFYPYFLIFYIAVLLFVVIFPSARVYFYWPGLHGAFIALTILTALAYRSTPFFASRSVKEEFSEIPSIPPYYISSILRDRPHFTSPGLRNRIIFFLSFFRIFFRIIRIIFSLSFSFRRFLIRIWHLLWLLSRPLLKFFIRVAVRIRAFERRDWLKVLIITLIAVFGLYKGVNAWEFIVLFYAACSVVCALDSRWSTGVALVFLAACPILLVLDRGALAEDSAISAFYFLVITVLTQIRELRHDRGTEGN
;
A
#
# COMPACT_ATOMS: atom_id res chain seq x y z
N MET A 1 45.05 0.98 -20.02
CA MET A 1 43.76 1.32 -20.66
C MET A 1 42.70 0.39 -20.07
N ILE A 2 42.17 0.76 -18.90
CA ILE A 2 41.10 0.02 -18.17
C ILE A 2 40.09 1.10 -17.78
N MET A 3 39.35 1.59 -18.76
CA MET A 3 38.26 2.53 -18.59
C MET A 3 37.27 2.28 -19.72
N ASP A 4 36.52 1.18 -19.63
CA ASP A 4 35.27 1.00 -20.39
C ASP A 4 34.46 -0.23 -19.93
N ASN A 5 33.98 -0.27 -18.68
CA ASN A 5 33.12 -1.40 -18.23
C ASN A 5 32.04 -0.99 -17.22
N THR A 6 31.96 0.30 -16.88
CA THR A 6 30.99 0.85 -15.93
C THR A 6 29.79 1.50 -16.63
N GLU A 7 29.92 1.89 -17.90
CA GLU A 7 28.79 2.44 -18.67
C GLU A 7 27.83 1.34 -19.14
N ASP A 8 28.35 0.23 -19.69
CA ASP A 8 27.56 -0.94 -20.09
C ASP A 8 26.70 -1.52 -18.94
N LYS A 9 27.21 -1.47 -17.71
CA LYS A 9 26.49 -1.98 -16.53
C LYS A 9 25.30 -1.09 -16.14
N LYS A 10 25.39 0.23 -16.36
CA LYS A 10 24.29 1.17 -16.08
C LYS A 10 23.19 1.07 -17.12
N GLU A 11 23.55 0.88 -18.39
CA GLU A 11 22.58 0.73 -19.47
C GLU A 11 21.74 -0.54 -19.31
N ASN A 12 22.37 -1.68 -19.02
CA ASN A 12 21.66 -2.94 -18.76
C ASN A 12 20.70 -2.83 -17.56
N GLN A 13 21.12 -2.18 -16.46
CA GLN A 13 20.27 -2.00 -15.29
C GLN A 13 19.03 -1.11 -15.57
N GLN A 14 19.16 -0.13 -16.47
CA GLN A 14 18.06 0.73 -16.86
C GLN A 14 17.05 0.01 -17.78
N VAL A 15 17.53 -0.88 -18.65
CA VAL A 15 16.68 -1.72 -19.51
C VAL A 15 15.87 -2.71 -18.67
N ASP A 16 16.50 -3.38 -17.70
CA ASP A 16 15.82 -4.33 -16.81
C ASP A 16 14.68 -3.69 -16.02
N PHE A 17 14.90 -2.48 -15.50
CA PHE A 17 13.87 -1.77 -14.74
C PHE A 17 12.65 -1.39 -15.60
N LYS A 18 12.88 -1.02 -16.88
CA LYS A 18 11.79 -0.74 -17.82
C LYS A 18 10.97 -1.99 -18.12
N ILE A 19 11.63 -3.13 -18.37
CA ILE A 19 10.96 -4.41 -18.64
C ILE A 19 10.14 -4.86 -17.42
N LEU A 20 10.71 -4.76 -16.21
CA LEU A 20 10.02 -5.09 -14.97
C LEU A 20 8.76 -4.24 -14.78
N ARG A 21 8.85 -2.93 -15.04
CA ARG A 21 7.72 -1.99 -14.92
C ARG A 21 6.58 -2.34 -15.88
N ILE A 22 6.90 -2.73 -17.11
CA ILE A 22 5.89 -3.13 -18.12
C ILE A 22 5.21 -4.43 -17.69
N LYS A 23 5.98 -5.45 -17.28
CA LYS A 23 5.43 -6.74 -16.79
C LYS A 23 4.52 -6.53 -15.58
N LEU A 24 4.92 -5.67 -14.64
CA LEU A 24 4.13 -5.33 -13.46
C LEU A 24 2.82 -4.61 -13.84
N ALA A 25 2.89 -3.62 -14.74
CA ALA A 25 1.70 -2.91 -15.22
C ALA A 25 0.69 -3.85 -15.89
N GLN A 26 1.17 -4.82 -16.66
CA GLN A 26 0.32 -5.82 -17.31
C GLN A 26 -0.35 -6.76 -16.28
N LYS A 27 0.41 -7.27 -15.29
CA LYS A 27 -0.16 -8.08 -14.20
C LYS A 27 -1.23 -7.30 -13.41
N ILE A 28 -0.98 -6.03 -13.08
CA ILE A 28 -1.94 -5.17 -12.37
C ILE A 28 -3.22 -4.98 -13.18
N LYS A 29 -3.09 -4.73 -14.50
CA LYS A 29 -4.24 -4.53 -15.40
C LYS A 29 -5.16 -5.76 -15.45
N VAL A 30 -4.58 -6.96 -15.46
CA VAL A 30 -5.34 -8.21 -15.44
C VAL A 30 -5.95 -8.47 -14.06
N PHE A 31 -5.24 -8.16 -12.97
CA PHE A 31 -5.68 -8.41 -11.60
C PHE A 31 -6.79 -7.46 -11.11
N TYR A 32 -6.75 -6.18 -11.51
CA TYR A 32 -7.67 -5.14 -11.04
C TYR A 32 -9.17 -5.48 -11.13
N PRO A 33 -9.72 -6.02 -12.23
CA PRO A 33 -11.16 -6.35 -12.29
C PRO A 33 -11.57 -7.39 -11.25
N TYR A 34 -10.73 -8.40 -10.98
CA TYR A 34 -11.01 -9.40 -9.94
C TYR A 34 -11.04 -8.78 -8.54
N PHE A 35 -10.07 -7.90 -8.25
CA PHE A 35 -10.04 -7.18 -6.99
C PHE A 35 -11.23 -6.24 -6.82
N LEU A 36 -11.68 -5.58 -7.90
CA LEU A 36 -12.87 -4.73 -7.90
C LEU A 36 -14.14 -5.55 -7.58
N ILE A 37 -14.32 -6.71 -8.23
CA ILE A 37 -15.45 -7.61 -7.95
C ILE A 37 -15.42 -8.08 -6.49
N PHE A 38 -14.26 -8.50 -5.99
CA PHE A 38 -14.08 -8.88 -4.59
C PHE A 38 -14.46 -7.74 -3.63
N TYR A 39 -13.98 -6.52 -3.90
CA TYR A 39 -14.27 -5.34 -3.10
C TYR A 39 -15.78 -5.01 -3.08
N ILE A 40 -16.46 -5.11 -4.23
CA ILE A 40 -17.92 -4.93 -4.33
C ILE A 40 -18.65 -6.03 -3.54
N ALA A 41 -18.22 -7.29 -3.64
CA ALA A 41 -18.81 -8.41 -2.91
C ALA A 41 -18.68 -8.21 -1.39
N VAL A 42 -17.51 -7.76 -0.91
CA VAL A 42 -17.29 -7.44 0.52
C VAL A 42 -18.19 -6.28 0.96
N LEU A 43 -18.35 -5.23 0.14
CA LEU A 43 -19.26 -4.13 0.44
C LEU A 43 -20.72 -4.61 0.53
N LEU A 44 -21.19 -5.40 -0.43
CA LEU A 44 -22.54 -5.96 -0.42
C LEU A 44 -22.76 -6.85 0.81
N PHE A 45 -21.82 -7.74 1.11
CA PHE A 45 -21.86 -8.59 2.29
C PHE A 45 -22.02 -7.78 3.57
N VAL A 46 -21.31 -6.66 3.71
CA VAL A 46 -21.39 -5.81 4.89
C VAL A 46 -22.68 -4.99 4.95
N VAL A 47 -23.25 -4.63 3.80
CA VAL A 47 -24.56 -3.98 3.74
C VAL A 47 -25.64 -4.96 4.22
N ILE A 48 -25.55 -6.23 3.83
CA ILE A 48 -26.49 -7.29 4.24
C ILE A 48 -26.30 -7.70 5.71
N PHE A 49 -25.05 -7.75 6.19
CA PHE A 49 -24.70 -8.17 7.54
C PHE A 49 -24.01 -7.03 8.32
N PRO A 50 -24.78 -6.17 9.02
CA PRO A 50 -24.21 -5.05 9.78
C PRO A 50 -23.19 -5.47 10.85
N SER A 51 -23.35 -6.68 11.42
CA SER A 51 -22.42 -7.26 12.39
C SER A 51 -21.03 -7.52 11.79
N ALA A 52 -20.93 -7.75 10.47
CA ALA A 52 -19.67 -7.94 9.76
C ALA A 52 -18.78 -6.68 9.77
N ARG A 53 -19.36 -5.49 10.03
CA ARG A 53 -18.62 -4.21 10.04
C ARG A 53 -17.45 -4.19 11.01
N VAL A 54 -17.55 -4.92 12.13
CA VAL A 54 -16.53 -4.94 13.20
C VAL A 54 -15.31 -5.79 12.80
N TYR A 55 -15.48 -6.74 11.89
CA TYR A 55 -14.45 -7.71 11.52
C TYR A 55 -13.52 -7.21 10.40
N PHE A 56 -13.93 -6.17 9.66
CA PHE A 56 -13.13 -5.61 8.58
C PHE A 56 -12.41 -4.33 9.01
N TYR A 57 -11.10 -4.28 8.76
CA TYR A 57 -10.34 -3.04 8.86
C TYR A 57 -10.62 -2.15 7.63
N TRP A 58 -11.76 -1.47 7.65
CA TRP A 58 -12.25 -0.58 6.58
C TRP A 58 -11.22 0.40 6.02
N PRO A 59 -10.45 1.12 6.86
CA PRO A 59 -9.46 2.06 6.34
C PRO A 59 -8.41 1.36 5.47
N GLY A 60 -7.97 0.15 5.85
CA GLY A 60 -7.03 -0.64 5.07
C GLY A 60 -7.62 -1.13 3.76
N LEU A 61 -8.85 -1.64 3.77
CA LEU A 61 -9.55 -2.10 2.57
C LEU A 61 -9.74 -0.96 1.55
N HIS A 62 -10.23 0.19 1.99
CA HIS A 62 -10.39 1.37 1.13
C HIS A 62 -9.04 1.92 0.65
N GLY A 63 -8.04 1.94 1.53
CA GLY A 63 -6.68 2.36 1.17
C GLY A 63 -6.07 1.48 0.08
N ALA A 64 -6.21 0.16 0.20
CA ALA A 64 -5.77 -0.80 -0.81
C ALA A 64 -6.52 -0.60 -2.14
N PHE A 65 -7.84 -0.40 -2.09
CA PHE A 65 -8.65 -0.13 -3.29
C PHE A 65 -8.21 1.15 -4.02
N ILE A 66 -8.04 2.25 -3.30
CA ILE A 66 -7.58 3.53 -3.87
C ILE A 66 -6.18 3.38 -4.47
N ALA A 67 -5.24 2.74 -3.74
CA ALA A 67 -3.89 2.51 -4.22
C ALA A 67 -3.89 1.68 -5.52
N LEU A 68 -4.65 0.58 -5.56
CA LEU A 68 -4.77 -0.27 -6.75
C LEU A 68 -5.41 0.47 -7.93
N THR A 69 -6.39 1.33 -7.66
CA THR A 69 -7.04 2.17 -8.68
C THR A 69 -6.06 3.17 -9.28
N ILE A 70 -5.26 3.84 -8.45
CA ILE A 70 -4.22 4.78 -8.90
C ILE A 70 -3.14 4.03 -9.70
N LEU A 71 -2.67 2.89 -9.19
CA LEU A 71 -1.70 2.04 -9.91
C LEU A 71 -2.23 1.59 -11.26
N THR A 72 -3.51 1.21 -11.34
CA THR A 72 -4.17 0.82 -12.58
C THR A 72 -4.30 1.99 -13.54
N ALA A 73 -4.69 3.18 -13.07
CA ALA A 73 -4.75 4.39 -13.89
C ALA A 73 -3.36 4.79 -14.42
N LEU A 74 -2.31 4.68 -13.59
CA LEU A 74 -0.92 4.89 -14.00
C LEU A 74 -0.47 3.83 -15.02
N ALA A 75 -0.84 2.56 -14.82
CA ALA A 75 -0.56 1.48 -15.76
C ALA A 75 -1.19 1.76 -17.13
N TYR A 76 -2.48 2.16 -17.16
CA TYR A 76 -3.18 2.56 -18.39
C TYR A 76 -2.54 3.75 -19.09
N ARG A 77 -2.07 4.75 -18.34
CA ARG A 77 -1.36 5.91 -18.90
C ARG A 77 0.01 5.53 -19.44
N SER A 78 0.66 4.54 -18.83
CA SER A 78 2.01 4.10 -19.18
C SER A 78 2.09 3.08 -20.31
N THR A 79 0.96 2.51 -20.72
CA THR A 79 0.83 1.83 -22.02
C THR A 79 0.58 2.89 -23.07
N PRO A 80 1.63 3.38 -23.79
CA PRO A 80 1.40 4.15 -25.00
C PRO A 80 0.42 3.39 -25.87
N PHE A 81 -0.51 4.14 -26.41
CA PHE A 81 -1.64 3.74 -27.25
C PHE A 81 -1.13 3.11 -28.57
N PHE A 82 -0.24 2.11 -28.50
CA PHE A 82 0.45 1.48 -29.62
C PHE A 82 -0.47 0.61 -30.47
N ALA A 83 -1.75 0.50 -30.13
CA ALA A 83 -2.77 -0.08 -30.98
C ALA A 83 -3.37 0.94 -32.00
N SER A 84 -3.12 2.25 -31.91
CA SER A 84 -3.61 3.18 -32.95
C SER A 84 -2.66 3.35 -34.14
N ARG A 85 -1.47 2.72 -34.12
CA ARG A 85 -0.55 2.77 -35.27
C ARG A 85 -0.82 1.67 -36.30
N SER A 86 -1.47 0.56 -35.93
CA SER A 86 -1.87 -0.48 -36.89
C SER A 86 -3.23 -0.22 -37.56
N VAL A 87 -4.00 0.78 -37.12
CA VAL A 87 -5.29 1.16 -37.74
C VAL A 87 -5.13 2.36 -38.70
N LYS A 88 -3.96 3.02 -38.70
CA LYS A 88 -3.70 4.16 -39.59
C LYS A 88 -3.28 3.76 -41.02
N GLU A 89 -3.01 2.49 -41.26
CA GLU A 89 -2.76 1.98 -42.63
C GLU A 89 -4.03 1.53 -43.36
N GLU A 90 -5.22 1.59 -42.73
CA GLU A 90 -6.49 1.16 -43.34
C GLU A 90 -7.45 2.33 -43.68
N PHE A 91 -7.08 3.59 -43.38
CA PHE A 91 -7.92 4.77 -43.62
C PHE A 91 -7.32 5.78 -44.63
N SER A 92 -6.47 5.32 -45.56
CA SER A 92 -5.90 6.17 -46.63
C SER A 92 -6.83 6.41 -47.84
N GLU A 93 -8.10 6.03 -47.78
CA GLU A 93 -9.07 6.20 -48.89
C GLU A 93 -10.24 7.15 -48.58
N ILE A 94 -10.01 8.26 -47.87
CA ILE A 94 -11.02 9.33 -47.78
C ILE A 94 -10.62 10.49 -48.70
N PRO A 95 -11.41 10.80 -49.75
CA PRO A 95 -11.10 11.86 -50.70
C PRO A 95 -11.09 13.24 -50.03
N SER A 96 -10.07 14.03 -50.39
CA SER A 96 -9.81 15.38 -49.92
C SER A 96 -10.94 16.35 -50.27
N ILE A 97 -11.50 17.01 -49.25
CA ILE A 97 -12.46 18.11 -49.42
C ILE A 97 -11.68 19.40 -49.74
N PRO A 98 -12.03 20.16 -50.79
CA PRO A 98 -11.29 21.34 -51.24
C PRO A 98 -11.45 22.57 -50.30
N PRO A 99 -10.38 23.35 -50.07
CA PRO A 99 -10.32 24.41 -49.05
C PRO A 99 -10.75 25.78 -49.57
N TYR A 100 -11.93 25.92 -50.19
CA TYR A 100 -12.25 27.12 -50.98
C TYR A 100 -13.33 28.09 -50.45
N TYR A 101 -13.73 28.05 -49.18
CA TYR A 101 -14.86 28.89 -48.72
C TYR A 101 -14.71 29.73 -47.44
N ILE A 102 -13.51 29.84 -46.84
CA ILE A 102 -13.36 30.58 -45.55
C ILE A 102 -12.66 31.96 -45.70
N SER A 103 -12.23 32.35 -46.90
CA SER A 103 -11.41 33.57 -47.09
C SER A 103 -12.18 34.89 -47.28
N SER A 104 -13.51 34.87 -47.44
CA SER A 104 -14.26 36.08 -47.84
C SER A 104 -14.92 36.89 -46.71
N ILE A 105 -14.91 36.43 -45.45
CA ILE A 105 -15.68 37.07 -44.35
C ILE A 105 -14.81 37.91 -43.39
N LEU A 106 -13.48 38.00 -43.59
CA LEU A 106 -12.56 38.67 -42.67
C LEU A 106 -11.98 40.00 -43.17
N ARG A 107 -12.55 40.59 -44.22
CA ARG A 107 -12.10 41.85 -44.83
C ARG A 107 -12.98 43.00 -44.36
N ASP A 108 -12.76 43.45 -43.12
CA ASP A 108 -12.96 44.85 -42.70
C ASP A 108 -12.69 44.97 -41.19
N ARG A 109 -11.46 45.32 -40.83
CA ARG A 109 -11.16 45.90 -39.52
C ARG A 109 -10.14 47.04 -39.68
N PRO A 110 -10.33 48.15 -38.94
CA PRO A 110 -9.48 49.32 -39.04
C PRO A 110 -8.05 49.01 -38.57
N HIS A 111 -7.08 49.32 -39.44
CA HIS A 111 -5.65 49.20 -39.19
C HIS A 111 -5.16 50.35 -38.31
N PHE A 112 -5.37 50.25 -37.00
CA PHE A 112 -4.63 51.05 -36.02
C PHE A 112 -3.95 50.11 -35.04
N THR A 113 -2.66 49.83 -35.31
CA THR A 113 -1.57 49.48 -34.39
C THR A 113 -0.48 48.80 -35.20
N SER A 114 0.79 49.21 -35.00
CA SER A 114 1.91 48.56 -35.65
C SER A 114 1.87 47.05 -35.34
N PRO A 115 1.94 46.17 -36.37
CA PRO A 115 1.74 44.73 -36.20
C PRO A 115 2.71 44.11 -35.18
N GLY A 116 3.87 44.73 -34.97
CA GLY A 116 4.83 44.35 -33.94
C GLY A 116 4.34 44.56 -32.50
N LEU A 117 3.62 45.65 -32.21
CA LEU A 117 3.17 45.95 -30.84
C LEU A 117 2.02 45.01 -30.42
N ARG A 118 1.08 44.77 -31.33
CA ARG A 118 -0.07 43.89 -31.08
C ARG A 118 0.36 42.46 -30.79
N ASN A 119 1.29 41.92 -31.56
CA ASN A 119 1.79 40.56 -31.35
C ASN A 119 2.58 40.43 -30.03
N ARG A 120 3.34 41.47 -29.65
CA ARG A 120 4.04 41.52 -28.35
C ARG A 120 3.05 41.54 -27.17
N ILE A 121 1.97 42.32 -27.27
CA ILE A 121 0.94 42.39 -26.22
C ILE A 121 0.19 41.04 -26.09
N ILE A 122 -0.20 40.42 -27.21
CA ILE A 122 -0.90 39.13 -27.20
C ILE A 122 0.00 38.02 -26.62
N PHE A 123 1.29 38.00 -26.99
CA PHE A 123 2.26 37.06 -26.45
C PHE A 123 2.42 37.26 -24.93
N PHE A 124 2.56 38.52 -24.49
CA PHE A 124 2.70 38.86 -23.07
C PHE A 124 1.48 38.46 -22.24
N LEU A 125 0.27 38.75 -22.73
CA LEU A 125 -0.98 38.35 -22.06
C LEU A 125 -1.13 36.81 -22.00
N SER A 126 -0.74 36.11 -23.07
CA SER A 126 -0.77 34.65 -23.12
C SER A 126 0.23 34.04 -22.14
N PHE A 127 1.43 34.60 -22.06
CA PHE A 127 2.47 34.20 -21.10
C PHE A 127 1.99 34.37 -19.65
N PHE A 128 1.45 35.55 -19.31
CA PHE A 128 0.91 35.82 -17.98
C PHE A 128 -0.24 34.85 -17.61
N ARG A 129 -1.13 34.55 -18.56
CA ARG A 129 -2.23 33.61 -18.34
C ARG A 129 -1.74 32.18 -18.05
N ILE A 130 -0.67 31.73 -18.73
CA ILE A 130 -0.05 30.43 -18.47
C ILE A 130 0.67 30.44 -17.11
N PHE A 131 1.42 31.50 -16.82
CA PHE A 131 2.13 31.69 -15.57
C PHE A 131 1.20 31.61 -14.34
N PHE A 132 0.08 32.34 -14.36
CA PHE A 132 -0.91 32.29 -13.27
C PHE A 132 -1.57 30.90 -13.13
N ARG A 133 -1.77 30.15 -14.23
CA ARG A 133 -2.26 28.76 -14.15
C ARG A 133 -1.26 27.86 -13.44
N ILE A 134 0.04 28.00 -13.72
CA ILE A 134 1.10 27.21 -13.07
C ILE A 134 1.17 27.53 -11.57
N ILE A 135 1.16 28.81 -11.20
CA ILE A 135 1.14 29.24 -9.79
C ILE A 135 -0.07 28.66 -9.06
N ARG A 136 -1.27 28.71 -9.67
CA ARG A 136 -2.49 28.17 -9.07
C ARG A 136 -2.41 26.65 -8.85
N ILE A 137 -1.81 25.91 -9.78
CA ILE A 137 -1.60 24.46 -9.64
C ILE A 137 -0.63 24.16 -8.49
N ILE A 138 0.49 24.88 -8.40
CA ILE A 138 1.48 24.73 -7.32
C ILE A 138 0.84 25.01 -5.96
N PHE A 139 0.07 26.10 -5.86
CA PHE A 139 -0.60 26.47 -4.60
C PHE A 139 -1.68 25.46 -4.20
N SER A 140 -2.43 24.94 -5.18
CA SER A 140 -3.41 23.86 -4.96
C SER A 140 -2.74 22.54 -4.54
N LEU A 141 -1.53 22.25 -5.04
CA LEU A 141 -0.78 21.06 -4.67
C LEU A 141 -0.31 21.15 -3.21
N SER A 142 0.26 22.30 -2.82
CA SER A 142 0.70 22.56 -1.44
C SER A 142 -0.45 22.47 -0.45
N PHE A 143 -1.63 22.98 -0.81
CA PHE A 143 -2.81 22.93 0.07
C PHE A 143 -3.33 21.49 0.25
N SER A 144 -3.40 20.71 -0.82
CA SER A 144 -3.76 19.29 -0.76
C SER A 144 -2.75 18.48 0.04
N PHE A 145 -1.45 18.76 -0.13
CA PHE A 145 -0.38 18.09 0.62
C PHE A 145 -0.46 18.38 2.11
N ARG A 146 -0.75 19.62 2.51
CA ARG A 146 -0.92 19.99 3.93
C ARG A 146 -2.10 19.26 4.57
N ARG A 147 -3.24 19.15 3.87
CA ARG A 147 -4.39 18.37 4.35
C ARG A 147 -4.08 16.87 4.45
N PHE A 148 -3.28 16.35 3.52
CA PHE A 148 -2.85 14.96 3.54
C PHE A 148 -1.94 14.66 4.74
N LEU A 149 -0.95 15.52 5.02
CA LEU A 149 -0.08 15.38 6.19
C LEU A 149 -0.86 15.44 7.52
N ILE A 150 -1.84 16.34 7.64
CA ILE A 150 -2.70 16.42 8.84
C ILE A 150 -3.48 15.10 9.03
N ARG A 151 -4.00 14.51 7.94
CA ARG A 151 -4.69 13.22 8.00
C ARG A 151 -3.76 12.08 8.40
N ILE A 152 -2.54 12.02 7.85
CA ILE A 152 -1.53 11.04 8.24
C ILE A 152 -1.17 11.19 9.72
N TRP A 153 -0.92 12.42 10.17
CA TRP A 153 -0.59 12.70 11.57
C TRP A 153 -1.72 12.26 12.50
N HIS A 154 -2.97 12.56 12.14
CA HIS A 154 -4.14 12.13 12.92
C HIS A 154 -4.29 10.60 12.93
N LEU A 155 -4.02 9.91 11.82
CA LEU A 155 -3.98 8.45 11.75
C LEU A 155 -2.88 7.85 12.63
N LEU A 156 -1.68 8.41 12.57
CA LEU A 156 -0.54 7.98 13.38
C LEU A 156 -0.85 8.16 14.88
N TRP A 157 -1.44 9.29 15.24
CA TRP A 157 -1.91 9.59 16.59
C TRP A 157 -3.03 8.65 17.06
N LEU A 158 -3.95 8.31 16.15
CA LEU A 158 -5.02 7.35 16.45
C LEU A 158 -4.46 5.96 16.70
N LEU A 159 -3.42 5.58 15.95
CA LEU A 159 -2.73 4.28 16.08
C LEU A 159 -1.83 4.22 17.32
N SER A 160 -1.26 5.34 17.77
CA SER A 160 -0.38 5.36 18.95
C SER A 160 -1.13 5.22 20.28
N ARG A 161 -2.38 5.70 20.37
CA ARG A 161 -3.22 5.57 21.58
C ARG A 161 -3.43 4.13 22.06
N PRO A 162 -3.85 3.16 21.23
CA PRO A 162 -3.99 1.77 21.67
C PRO A 162 -2.65 1.14 22.06
N LEU A 163 -1.55 1.50 21.37
CA LEU A 163 -0.21 1.04 21.72
C LEU A 163 0.21 1.56 23.10
N LEU A 164 0.01 2.86 23.38
CA LEU A 164 0.32 3.43 24.69
C LEU A 164 -0.48 2.75 25.81
N LYS A 165 -1.79 2.53 25.58
CA LYS A 165 -2.65 1.79 26.54
C LYS A 165 -2.16 0.36 26.75
N PHE A 166 -1.68 -0.31 25.70
CA PHE A 166 -1.07 -1.63 25.79
C PHE A 166 0.19 -1.59 26.65
N PHE A 167 1.12 -0.66 26.40
CA PHE A 167 2.35 -0.51 27.19
C PHE A 167 2.06 -0.18 28.66
N ILE A 168 1.11 0.72 28.94
CA ILE A 168 0.69 1.04 30.31
C ILE A 168 0.10 -0.21 30.98
N ARG A 169 -0.77 -0.95 30.29
CA ARG A 169 -1.37 -2.18 30.82
C ARG A 169 -0.30 -3.24 31.13
N VAL A 170 0.69 -3.40 30.25
CA VAL A 170 1.83 -4.29 30.46
C VAL A 170 2.67 -3.81 31.64
N ALA A 171 3.00 -2.53 31.73
CA ALA A 171 3.81 -1.97 32.82
C ALA A 171 3.13 -2.08 34.19
N VAL A 172 1.82 -1.79 34.25
CA VAL A 172 1.02 -1.99 35.47
C VAL A 172 0.98 -3.46 35.85
N ARG A 173 0.81 -4.36 34.86
CA ARG A 173 0.81 -5.80 35.11
C ARG A 173 2.17 -6.28 35.61
N ILE A 174 3.29 -5.79 35.06
CA ILE A 174 4.66 -6.09 35.52
C ILE A 174 4.86 -5.68 36.98
N ARG A 175 4.33 -4.53 37.41
CA ARG A 175 4.41 -4.12 38.83
C ARG A 175 3.65 -5.03 39.79
N ALA A 176 2.63 -5.73 39.31
CA ALA A 176 1.82 -6.64 40.11
C ALA A 176 2.38 -8.08 40.14
N PHE A 177 3.60 -8.33 39.65
CA PHE A 177 4.17 -9.67 39.61
C PHE A 177 4.46 -10.19 41.03
N GLU A 178 3.83 -11.31 41.37
CA GLU A 178 4.16 -12.06 42.57
C GLU A 178 5.47 -12.85 42.38
N ARG A 179 6.05 -13.33 43.48
CA ARG A 179 7.29 -14.13 43.47
C ARG A 179 7.21 -15.38 42.58
N ARG A 180 6.01 -15.93 42.36
CA ARG A 180 5.77 -17.07 41.46
C ARG A 180 5.89 -16.69 39.99
N ASP A 181 5.54 -15.46 39.62
CA ASP A 181 5.62 -15.01 38.23
C ASP A 181 7.06 -14.66 37.82
N TRP A 182 7.91 -14.27 38.77
CA TRP A 182 9.35 -14.10 38.54
C TRP A 182 10.02 -15.37 38.02
N LEU A 183 9.59 -16.55 38.47
CA LEU A 183 10.12 -17.83 37.98
C LEU A 183 9.75 -18.05 36.50
N LYS A 184 8.54 -17.63 36.09
CA LYS A 184 8.12 -17.69 34.68
C LYS A 184 8.95 -16.73 33.81
N VAL A 185 9.18 -15.50 34.29
CA VAL A 185 10.03 -14.51 33.59
C VAL A 185 11.46 -15.01 33.45
N LEU A 186 11.99 -15.66 34.49
CA LEU A 186 13.31 -16.28 34.45
C LEU A 186 13.39 -17.37 33.38
N ILE A 187 12.38 -18.25 33.31
CA ILE A 187 12.30 -19.30 32.28
C ILE A 187 12.27 -18.68 30.87
N ILE A 188 11.45 -17.65 30.63
CA ILE A 188 11.41 -16.97 29.32
C ILE A 188 12.77 -16.37 28.98
N THR A 189 13.37 -15.67 29.94
CA THR A 189 14.69 -15.05 29.74
C THR A 189 15.72 -16.10 29.38
N LEU A 190 15.68 -17.27 30.02
CA LEU A 190 16.60 -18.38 29.73
C LEU A 190 16.37 -18.97 28.35
N ILE A 191 15.11 -19.18 27.94
CA ILE A 191 14.76 -19.62 26.58
C ILE A 191 15.23 -18.59 25.54
N ALA A 192 15.05 -17.30 25.80
CA ALA A 192 15.47 -16.23 24.91
C ALA A 192 17.00 -16.17 24.76
N VAL A 193 17.74 -16.23 25.87
CA VAL A 193 19.21 -16.26 25.85
C VAL A 193 19.71 -17.51 25.12
N PHE A 194 19.09 -18.67 25.34
CA PHE A 194 19.43 -19.90 24.63
C PHE A 194 19.17 -19.78 23.12
N GLY A 195 18.04 -19.18 22.72
CA GLY A 195 17.72 -18.90 21.31
C GLY A 195 18.76 -18.01 20.64
N LEU A 196 19.19 -16.93 21.31
CA LEU A 196 20.26 -16.05 20.82
C LEU A 196 21.60 -16.80 20.71
N TYR A 197 21.93 -17.62 21.72
CA TYR A 197 23.17 -18.40 21.73
C TYR A 197 23.24 -19.41 20.58
N LYS A 198 22.12 -20.05 20.23
CA LYS A 198 22.01 -21.00 19.11
C LYS A 198 22.13 -20.35 17.73
N GLY A 199 22.21 -19.01 17.66
CA GLY A 199 22.26 -18.28 16.39
C GLY A 199 20.94 -18.34 15.63
N VAL A 200 19.81 -18.44 16.34
CA VAL A 200 18.48 -18.40 15.72
C VAL A 200 18.33 -17.09 14.95
N ASN A 201 17.76 -17.17 13.75
CA ASN A 201 17.53 -16.00 12.91
C ASN A 201 16.74 -14.93 13.69
N ALA A 202 17.06 -13.65 13.47
CA ALA A 202 16.40 -12.55 14.19
C ALA A 202 14.86 -12.61 14.07
N TRP A 203 14.36 -13.06 12.92
CA TRP A 203 12.93 -13.23 12.67
C TRP A 203 12.31 -14.36 13.51
N GLU A 204 12.91 -15.56 13.45
CA GLU A 204 12.49 -16.71 14.26
C GLU A 204 12.58 -16.39 15.76
N PHE A 205 13.61 -15.64 16.17
CA PHE A 205 13.78 -15.19 17.54
C PHE A 205 12.63 -14.29 18.00
N ILE A 206 12.17 -13.36 17.15
CA ILE A 206 11.00 -12.51 17.47
C ILE A 206 9.74 -13.35 17.64
N VAL A 207 9.51 -14.33 16.76
CA VAL A 207 8.34 -15.22 16.85
C VAL A 207 8.40 -16.08 18.11
N LEU A 208 9.56 -16.67 18.41
CA LEU A 208 9.80 -17.47 19.61
C LEU A 208 9.61 -16.62 20.89
N PHE A 209 10.18 -15.41 20.92
CA PHE A 209 10.04 -14.50 22.04
C PHE A 209 8.59 -14.09 22.24
N TYR A 210 7.87 -13.77 21.16
CA TYR A 210 6.44 -13.49 21.21
C TYR A 210 5.65 -14.68 21.76
N ALA A 211 5.94 -15.90 21.30
CA ALA A 211 5.29 -17.12 21.78
C ALA A 211 5.49 -17.30 23.29
N ALA A 212 6.73 -17.19 23.77
CA ALA A 212 7.07 -17.31 25.17
C ALA A 212 6.38 -16.22 26.02
N CYS A 213 6.39 -14.97 25.53
CA CYS A 213 5.70 -13.86 26.20
C CYS A 213 4.18 -14.07 26.24
N SER A 214 3.59 -14.58 25.16
CA SER A 214 2.15 -14.88 25.08
C SER A 214 1.73 -15.91 26.12
N VAL A 215 2.50 -16.99 26.25
CA VAL A 215 2.24 -18.07 27.20
C VAL A 215 2.32 -17.58 28.65
N VAL A 216 3.18 -16.62 28.98
CA VAL A 216 3.33 -16.15 30.37
C VAL A 216 2.41 -14.97 30.68
N CYS A 217 2.39 -13.95 29.81
CA CYS A 217 1.69 -12.68 30.07
C CYS A 217 0.17 -12.76 29.86
N ALA A 218 -0.37 -13.90 29.45
CA ALA A 218 -1.80 -14.06 29.15
C ALA A 218 -2.26 -13.03 28.13
N LEU A 219 -1.55 -12.95 26.99
CA LEU A 219 -1.94 -12.04 25.93
C LEU A 219 -3.28 -12.49 25.35
N ASP A 220 -4.16 -11.53 25.06
CA ASP A 220 -5.45 -11.80 24.41
C ASP A 220 -5.20 -12.56 23.09
N SER A 221 -5.81 -13.74 22.95
CA SER A 221 -5.70 -14.60 21.77
C SER A 221 -6.00 -13.87 20.45
N ARG A 222 -6.85 -12.83 20.50
CA ARG A 222 -7.26 -11.97 19.37
C ARG A 222 -6.08 -11.36 18.61
N TRP A 223 -5.04 -10.91 19.31
CA TRP A 223 -3.87 -10.30 18.65
C TRP A 223 -3.05 -11.33 17.89
N SER A 224 -2.87 -12.52 18.48
CA SER A 224 -2.17 -13.63 17.81
C SER A 224 -2.91 -14.08 16.56
N THR A 225 -4.25 -14.18 16.62
CA THR A 225 -5.09 -14.49 15.45
C THR A 225 -4.96 -13.44 14.35
N GLY A 226 -5.00 -12.16 14.72
CA GLY A 226 -4.86 -11.06 13.77
C GLY A 226 -3.52 -11.11 13.04
N VAL A 227 -2.42 -11.34 13.76
CA VAL A 227 -1.09 -11.48 13.16
C VAL A 227 -1.02 -12.71 12.25
N ALA A 228 -1.54 -13.86 12.69
CA ALA A 228 -1.59 -15.07 11.87
C ALA A 228 -2.32 -14.84 10.54
N LEU A 229 -3.50 -14.21 10.57
CA LEU A 229 -4.29 -13.90 9.38
C LEU A 229 -3.55 -12.96 8.42
N VAL A 230 -2.78 -12.00 8.93
CA VAL A 230 -1.97 -11.11 8.09
C VAL A 230 -0.89 -11.89 7.34
N PHE A 231 -0.16 -12.79 8.00
CA PHE A 231 0.83 -13.65 7.33
C PHE A 231 0.20 -14.60 6.32
N LEU A 232 -0.96 -15.16 6.66
CA LEU A 232 -1.70 -16.06 5.78
C LEU A 232 -2.23 -15.33 4.54
N ALA A 233 -2.72 -14.10 4.70
CA ALA A 233 -3.12 -13.23 3.59
C ALA A 233 -1.93 -12.72 2.75
N ALA A 234 -0.73 -12.59 3.35
CA ALA A 234 0.48 -12.22 2.63
C ALA A 234 0.99 -13.34 1.70
N CYS A 235 0.73 -14.61 2.03
CA CYS A 235 1.17 -15.77 1.23
C CYS A 235 0.75 -15.70 -0.25
N PRO A 236 -0.55 -15.53 -0.62
CA PRO A 236 -0.94 -15.45 -2.03
C PRO A 236 -0.34 -14.23 -2.75
N ILE A 237 -0.13 -13.12 -2.03
CA ILE A 237 0.50 -11.91 -2.59
C ILE A 237 1.97 -12.21 -2.94
N LEU A 238 2.71 -12.86 -2.03
CA LEU A 238 4.11 -13.25 -2.24
C LEU A 238 4.25 -14.29 -3.35
N LEU A 239 3.29 -15.22 -3.48
CA LEU A 239 3.25 -16.22 -4.54
C LEU A 239 3.10 -15.58 -5.93
N VAL A 240 2.21 -14.58 -6.08
CA VAL A 240 2.01 -13.84 -7.34
C VAL A 240 3.25 -13.01 -7.74
N LEU A 241 4.05 -12.61 -6.75
CA LEU A 241 5.32 -11.90 -6.92
C LEU A 241 6.50 -12.83 -7.21
N ASP A 242 6.29 -14.13 -7.34
CA ASP A 242 7.32 -15.14 -7.62
C ASP A 242 8.40 -15.19 -6.52
N ARG A 243 8.00 -14.93 -5.27
CA ARG A 243 8.86 -14.98 -4.08
C ARG A 243 8.53 -16.20 -3.23
N GLY A 244 8.73 -17.39 -3.80
CA GLY A 244 8.38 -18.68 -3.18
C GLY A 244 8.93 -18.85 -1.76
N ALA A 245 10.24 -18.58 -1.55
CA ALA A 245 10.88 -18.70 -0.24
C ALA A 245 10.22 -17.82 0.83
N LEU A 246 9.93 -16.55 0.52
CA LEU A 246 9.26 -15.64 1.47
C LEU A 246 7.81 -16.06 1.73
N ALA A 247 7.12 -16.63 0.74
CA ALA A 247 5.76 -17.13 0.92
C ALA A 247 5.74 -18.34 1.88
N GLU A 248 6.73 -19.23 1.76
CA GLU A 248 6.92 -20.36 2.67
C GLU A 248 7.23 -19.90 4.10
N ASP A 249 8.19 -18.98 4.26
CA ASP A 249 8.52 -18.40 5.57
C ASP A 249 7.31 -17.71 6.23
N SER A 250 6.50 -17.02 5.42
CA SER A 250 5.25 -16.39 5.85
C SER A 250 4.23 -17.43 6.29
N ALA A 251 4.09 -18.54 5.57
CA ALA A 251 3.17 -19.62 5.93
C ALA A 251 3.59 -20.33 7.23
N ILE A 252 4.89 -20.60 7.39
CA ILE A 252 5.47 -21.16 8.62
C ILE A 252 5.20 -20.21 9.81
N SER A 253 5.43 -18.91 9.62
CA SER A 253 5.15 -17.90 10.64
C SER A 253 3.66 -17.87 11.01
N ALA A 254 2.76 -17.90 10.02
CA ALA A 254 1.32 -17.96 10.23
C ALA A 254 0.91 -19.19 11.06
N PHE A 255 1.50 -20.35 10.74
CA PHE A 255 1.27 -21.59 11.48
C PHE A 255 1.68 -21.47 12.94
N TYR A 256 2.86 -20.91 13.24
CA TYR A 256 3.28 -20.69 14.62
C TYR A 256 2.31 -19.77 15.38
N PHE A 257 1.86 -18.67 14.78
CA PHE A 257 0.88 -17.78 15.43
C PHE A 257 -0.49 -18.44 15.64
N LEU A 258 -0.91 -19.35 14.75
CA LEU A 258 -2.13 -20.15 14.95
C LEU A 258 -1.98 -21.11 16.12
N VAL A 259 -0.85 -21.82 16.24
CA VAL A 259 -0.59 -22.71 17.38
C VAL A 259 -0.62 -21.93 18.69
N ILE A 260 0.02 -20.75 18.74
CA ILE A 260 0.00 -19.85 19.91
C ILE A 260 -1.43 -19.41 20.22
N THR A 261 -2.23 -19.10 19.21
CA THR A 261 -3.66 -18.74 19.36
C THR A 261 -4.44 -19.88 20.01
N VAL A 262 -4.27 -21.12 19.53
CA VAL A 262 -4.99 -22.28 20.09
C VAL A 262 -4.56 -22.54 21.54
N LEU A 263 -3.25 -22.48 21.82
CA LEU A 263 -2.74 -22.65 23.19
C LEU A 263 -3.27 -21.57 24.15
N THR A 264 -3.33 -20.31 23.70
CA THR A 264 -3.89 -19.21 24.51
C THR A 264 -5.38 -19.38 24.73
N GLN A 265 -6.15 -19.80 23.72
CA GLN A 265 -7.58 -20.08 23.87
C GLN A 265 -7.87 -21.25 24.82
N ILE A 266 -7.13 -22.35 24.74
CA ILE A 266 -7.28 -23.48 25.68
C ILE A 266 -7.01 -23.01 27.12
N ARG A 267 -6.02 -22.15 27.30
CA ARG A 267 -5.68 -21.57 28.60
C ARG A 267 -6.80 -20.65 29.11
N GLU A 268 -7.36 -19.78 28.25
CA GLU A 268 -8.51 -18.91 28.55
C GLU A 268 -9.71 -19.76 28.99
N LEU A 269 -10.09 -20.78 28.21
CA LEU A 269 -11.20 -21.69 28.53
C LEU A 269 -11.02 -22.45 29.85
N ARG A 270 -9.79 -22.87 30.17
CA ARG A 270 -9.50 -23.53 31.45
C ARG A 270 -9.63 -22.55 32.63
N HIS A 271 -9.28 -21.29 32.44
CA HIS A 271 -9.37 -20.27 33.47
C HIS A 271 -10.83 -20.00 33.85
N ASP A 272 -11.70 -19.82 32.84
CA ASP A 272 -13.13 -19.53 33.03
C ASP A 272 -13.86 -20.67 33.78
N ARG A 273 -13.53 -21.93 33.47
CA ARG A 273 -14.09 -23.10 34.20
C ARG A 273 -13.66 -23.17 35.66
N GLY A 274 -12.48 -22.66 36.00
CA GLY A 274 -11.99 -22.66 37.38
C GLY A 274 -12.71 -21.66 38.28
N THR A 275 -13.30 -20.61 37.70
CA THR A 275 -14.04 -19.58 38.43
C THR A 275 -15.51 -19.90 38.67
N GLU A 276 -16.13 -20.76 37.86
CA GLU A 276 -17.52 -21.20 38.05
C GLU A 276 -17.68 -22.28 39.13
N GLY A 277 -16.60 -22.95 39.52
CA GLY A 277 -16.60 -24.04 40.50
C GLY A 277 -16.30 -23.64 41.95
N ASN A 278 -16.09 -22.36 42.24
CA ASN A 278 -15.81 -21.80 43.57
C ASN A 278 -16.89 -20.79 43.95
#